data_AF-A0A7C7AHK5-F1
#
_entry.id   AF-A0A7C7AHK5-F1
#
_cell.length_a   1.000
_cell.length_b   1.000
_cell.length_c   1.000
_cell.angle_alpha   90.00
_cell.angle_beta   90.00
_cell.angle_gamma   90.00
#
_symmetry.space_group_name_H-M   'P 1'
#
loop_
_entity.id
_entity.type
_entity.pdbx_description
1 polymer ?
#
loop_
_entity_poly.entity_id
_entity_poly.type
_entity_poly.pdbx_seq_one_letter_code
_entity_poly.pdbx_strand_id
1 'polypeptide(L)'
;LTLAAYLWSPVIHLSSAGIPVTLWNIRDLFNGVLDVPGIDLPDIIRHAQTYAFTTLGISQLFHAIGMRNYDKSLFKMSHVDNPAMIGAFSLGLLLQVLVTEIPFLTEMFETSRLTLREWANLILLSMVPLLSHEVIVLGKKIFRKQ
;
A
#
# COMPACT_ATOMS: atom_id res chain seq x y z
N LEU A 1 2.75 -2.16 -8.12
CA LEU A 1 2.49 -1.44 -6.85
C LEU A 1 2.85 -2.30 -5.65
N THR A 2 2.20 -3.44 -5.47
CA THR A 2 2.43 -4.36 -4.35
C THR A 2 3.86 -4.89 -4.28
N LEU A 3 4.45 -5.23 -5.42
CA LEU A 3 5.87 -5.62 -5.48
C LEU A 3 6.81 -4.49 -5.02
N ALA A 4 6.49 -3.23 -5.35
CA ALA A 4 7.27 -2.09 -4.89
C ALA A 4 7.14 -1.91 -3.37
N ALA A 5 5.93 -2.07 -2.82
CA ALA A 5 5.71 -2.07 -1.38
C ALA A 5 6.45 -3.22 -0.68
N TYR A 6 6.40 -4.43 -1.25
CA TYR A 6 7.09 -5.61 -0.72
C TYR A 6 8.60 -5.38 -0.64
N LEU A 7 9.21 -4.87 -1.73
CA LEU A 7 10.65 -4.61 -1.79
C LEU A 7 11.08 -3.40 -0.96
N TRP A 8 10.15 -2.57 -0.48
CA TRP A 8 10.48 -1.42 0.35
C TRP A 8 11.10 -1.82 1.70
N SER A 9 10.57 -2.87 2.32
CA SER A 9 11.08 -3.39 3.60
C SER A 9 12.57 -3.78 3.52
N PRO A 10 13.02 -4.70 2.64
CA PRO A 10 14.44 -5.07 2.58
C PRO A 10 15.33 -3.90 2.17
N VAL A 11 14.85 -2.98 1.33
CA VAL A 11 15.61 -1.78 0.93
C VAL A 11 15.91 -0.88 2.14
N ILE A 12 14.93 -0.60 2.99
CA ILE A 12 15.14 0.20 4.21
C ILE A 12 16.12 -0.49 5.15
N HIS A 13 15.93 -1.77 5.41
CA HIS A 13 16.75 -2.50 6.39
C HIS A 13 18.21 -2.58 5.93
N LEU A 14 18.46 -2.91 4.65
CA LEU A 14 19.81 -2.91 4.07
C LEU A 14 20.44 -1.50 4.13
N SER A 15 19.68 -0.47 3.75
CA SER A 15 20.17 0.92 3.80
C SER A 15 20.48 1.37 5.22
N SER A 16 19.68 0.96 6.20
CA SER A 16 19.89 1.31 7.62
C SER A 16 21.11 0.61 8.23
N ALA A 17 21.44 -0.58 7.73
CA ALA A 17 22.64 -1.34 8.12
C ALA A 17 23.91 -0.89 7.39
N GLY A 18 23.82 0.10 6.49
CA GLY A 18 24.95 0.53 5.66
C GLY A 18 25.35 -0.49 4.58
N ILE A 19 24.50 -1.49 4.32
CA ILE A 19 24.72 -2.50 3.29
C ILE A 19 24.24 -1.92 1.95
N PRO A 20 25.04 -1.98 0.87
CA PRO A 20 24.61 -1.48 -0.43
C PRO A 20 23.30 -2.13 -0.89
N VAL A 21 22.33 -1.32 -1.30
CA VAL A 21 21.05 -1.82 -1.81
C VAL A 21 21.26 -2.32 -3.24
N THR A 22 21.58 -3.61 -3.38
CA THR A 22 21.75 -4.29 -4.67
C THR A 22 20.84 -5.50 -4.76
N LEU A 23 20.52 -5.93 -5.99
CA LEU A 23 19.70 -7.13 -6.21
C LEU A 23 20.34 -8.38 -5.60
N TRP A 24 21.67 -8.47 -5.60
CA TRP A 24 22.41 -9.55 -4.98
C TRP A 24 22.21 -9.56 -3.47
N ASN A 25 22.36 -8.41 -2.80
CA ASN A 25 22.19 -8.34 -1.35
C ASN A 25 20.73 -8.60 -0.93
N ILE A 26 19.74 -8.14 -1.71
CA ILE A 26 18.32 -8.46 -1.45
C ILE A 26 18.07 -9.96 -1.62
N ARG A 27 18.65 -10.58 -2.65
CA ARG A 27 18.56 -12.03 -2.87
C ARG A 27 19.22 -12.80 -1.73
N ASP A 28 20.42 -12.42 -1.33
CA ASP A 28 21.20 -13.09 -0.30
C ASP A 28 20.53 -12.94 1.07
N LEU A 29 19.90 -11.80 1.34
CA LEU A 29 19.02 -11.60 2.50
C LEU A 29 17.88 -12.63 2.52
N PHE A 30 17.11 -12.73 1.43
CA PHE A 30 15.98 -13.66 1.38
C PHE A 30 16.38 -15.14 1.38
N ASN A 31 17.60 -15.46 0.93
CA ASN A 31 18.14 -16.83 1.00
C ASN A 31 18.76 -17.15 2.37
N GLY A 32 18.78 -16.21 3.31
CA GLY A 32 19.41 -16.40 4.64
C GLY A 32 20.94 -16.46 4.59
N VAL A 33 21.55 -15.93 3.52
CA VAL A 33 23.02 -15.85 3.35
C VAL A 33 23.57 -14.55 3.95
N LEU A 34 22.78 -13.48 3.90
CA LEU A 34 23.13 -12.16 4.42
C LEU A 34 22.28 -11.85 5.65
N ASP A 35 22.91 -11.71 6.81
CA ASP A 35 22.27 -11.24 8.03
C ASP A 35 22.29 -9.71 8.13
N VAL A 36 21.16 -9.13 8.55
CA VAL A 36 21.05 -7.71 8.87
C VAL A 36 21.15 -7.56 10.39
N PRO A 37 22.13 -6.80 10.92
CA PRO A 37 22.27 -6.64 12.36
C PRO A 37 21.01 -6.08 13.03
N GLY A 38 20.53 -6.76 14.07
CA GLY A 38 19.45 -6.26 14.93
C GLY A 38 18.02 -6.58 14.47
N ILE A 39 17.83 -7.38 13.41
CA ILE A 39 16.51 -7.85 12.99
C ILE A 39 16.61 -9.23 12.32
N ASP A 40 15.65 -10.10 12.62
CA ASP A 40 15.62 -11.45 12.05
C ASP A 40 14.95 -11.46 10.67
N LEU A 41 15.38 -12.39 9.81
CA LEU A 41 14.81 -12.56 8.46
C LEU A 41 13.27 -12.75 8.46
N PRO A 42 12.65 -13.57 9.35
CA PRO A 42 11.20 -13.70 9.40
C PRO A 42 10.46 -12.38 9.65
N ASP A 43 11.04 -11.48 10.46
CA ASP A 43 10.43 -10.19 10.74
C ASP A 43 10.50 -9.25 9.53
N ILE A 44 11.62 -9.25 8.79
CA ILE A 44 11.74 -8.53 7.52
C ILE A 44 10.69 -9.01 6.51
N ILE A 45 10.49 -10.34 6.43
CA ILE A 45 9.52 -10.95 5.52
C ILE A 45 8.10 -10.58 5.93
N ARG A 46 7.73 -10.71 7.21
CA ARG A 46 6.41 -10.29 7.72
C ARG A 46 6.15 -8.81 7.46
N HIS A 47 7.17 -7.96 7.66
CA HIS A 47 7.08 -6.55 7.36
C HIS A 47 6.87 -6.27 5.86
N ALA A 48 7.62 -6.95 4.99
CA ALA A 48 7.45 -6.87 3.54
C ALA A 48 6.05 -7.32 3.08
N GLN A 49 5.56 -8.42 3.62
CA GLN A 49 4.22 -8.95 3.34
C GLN A 49 3.13 -7.98 3.81
N THR A 50 3.29 -7.39 5.00
CA THR A 50 2.35 -6.39 5.55
C THR A 50 2.26 -5.16 4.65
N TYR A 51 3.40 -4.68 4.15
CA TYR A 51 3.45 -3.58 3.19
C TYR A 51 2.69 -3.92 1.91
N ALA A 52 2.91 -5.11 1.35
CA ALA A 52 2.23 -5.55 0.14
C ALA A 52 0.71 -5.72 0.37
N PHE A 53 0.31 -6.33 1.48
CA PHE A 53 -1.07 -6.55 1.91
C PHE A 53 -1.81 -5.22 2.10
N THR A 54 -1.25 -4.32 2.90
CA THR A 54 -1.84 -3.01 3.22
C THR A 54 -1.95 -2.16 1.96
N THR A 55 -0.88 -2.14 1.14
CA THR A 55 -0.89 -1.41 -0.14
C THR A 55 -2.00 -1.91 -1.06
N LEU A 56 -2.14 -3.24 -1.19
CA LEU A 56 -3.18 -3.85 -2.01
C LEU A 56 -4.56 -3.50 -1.46
N GLY A 57 -4.79 -3.70 -0.16
CA GLY A 57 -6.08 -3.46 0.47
C GLY A 57 -6.55 -2.01 0.30
N ILE A 58 -5.71 -1.03 0.63
CA ILE A 58 -6.04 0.39 0.50
C ILE A 58 -6.19 0.78 -0.98
N SER A 59 -5.37 0.21 -1.87
CA SER A 59 -5.48 0.44 -3.32
C SER A 59 -6.84 0.00 -3.86
N GLN A 60 -7.39 -1.12 -3.38
CA GLN A 60 -8.75 -1.55 -3.74
C GLN A 60 -9.82 -0.59 -3.22
N LEU A 61 -9.65 -0.03 -2.02
CA LEU A 61 -10.58 0.98 -1.50
C LEU A 61 -10.59 2.25 -2.37
N PHE A 62 -9.41 2.74 -2.77
CA PHE A 62 -9.31 3.86 -3.71
C PHE A 62 -9.85 3.52 -5.11
N HIS A 63 -9.62 2.30 -5.58
CA HIS A 63 -10.15 1.82 -6.86
C HIS A 63 -11.68 1.80 -6.84
N ALA A 64 -12.29 1.30 -5.76
CA ALA A 64 -13.75 1.29 -5.60
C ALA A 64 -14.35 2.70 -5.63
N ILE A 65 -13.68 3.68 -5.00
CA ILE A 65 -14.08 5.10 -5.09
C ILE A 65 -13.98 5.60 -6.54
N GLY A 66 -12.87 5.33 -7.22
CA GLY A 66 -12.66 5.69 -8.63
C GLY A 66 -13.75 5.17 -9.56
N MET A 67 -14.10 3.89 -9.41
CA MET A 67 -15.07 3.22 -10.27
C MET A 67 -16.52 3.60 -10.01
N ARG A 68 -16.81 4.42 -8.97
CA ARG A 68 -18.17 4.88 -8.65
C ARG A 68 -18.83 5.60 -9.84
N ASN A 69 -18.08 6.40 -10.58
CA ASN A 69 -18.62 7.09 -11.75
C ASN A 69 -17.53 7.30 -12.80
N TYR A 70 -17.46 6.34 -13.71
CA TYR A 70 -16.42 6.21 -14.73
C TYR A 70 -16.24 7.41 -15.68
N ASP A 71 -17.29 8.23 -15.84
CA ASP A 71 -17.28 9.38 -16.76
C ASP A 71 -17.04 10.73 -16.07
N LYS A 72 -16.92 10.75 -14.74
CA LYS A 72 -16.68 11.97 -13.97
C LYS A 72 -15.34 11.89 -13.25
N SER A 73 -14.62 13.01 -13.20
CA SER A 73 -13.42 13.13 -12.36
C SER A 73 -13.85 13.10 -10.89
N LEU A 74 -13.10 12.37 -10.08
CA LEU A 74 -13.30 12.26 -8.63
C LEU A 74 -13.31 13.62 -7.95
N PHE A 75 -12.42 14.54 -8.34
CA PHE A 75 -12.36 15.90 -7.79
C PHE A 75 -13.60 16.75 -8.13
N LYS A 76 -14.45 16.30 -9.05
CA LYS A 76 -15.71 16.95 -9.42
C LYS A 76 -16.94 16.19 -8.93
N MET A 77 -16.75 15.06 -8.27
CA MET A 77 -17.86 14.32 -7.66
C MET A 77 -18.11 14.82 -6.25
N SER A 78 -19.38 14.99 -5.90
CA SER A 78 -19.77 15.13 -4.50
C SER A 78 -19.61 13.77 -3.82
N HIS A 79 -18.52 13.60 -3.05
CA HIS A 79 -18.25 12.35 -2.33
C HIS A 79 -19.35 12.05 -1.30
N VAL A 80 -20.00 13.09 -0.78
CA VAL A 80 -21.06 13.03 0.25
C VAL A 80 -22.40 12.47 -0.24
N ASP A 81 -22.63 12.40 -1.56
CA ASP A 81 -23.89 11.92 -2.14
C ASP A 81 -24.11 10.41 -1.93
N ASN A 82 -23.06 9.65 -1.57
CA ASN A 82 -23.16 8.22 -1.30
C ASN A 82 -22.55 7.90 0.08
N PRO A 83 -23.34 8.05 1.17
CA PRO A 83 -22.86 7.78 2.52
C PRO A 83 -22.49 6.30 2.73
N ALA A 84 -23.13 5.37 2.00
CA ALA A 84 -22.78 3.96 2.07
C ALA A 84 -21.36 3.69 1.57
N MET A 85 -20.91 4.36 0.51
CA MET A 85 -19.54 4.23 0.01
C MET A 85 -18.51 4.81 0.99
N ILE A 86 -18.82 5.95 1.62
CA ILE A 86 -17.96 6.52 2.67
C ILE A 86 -17.87 5.54 3.85
N GLY A 87 -18.99 4.95 4.26
CA GLY A 87 -19.05 3.93 5.29
C GLY A 87 -18.19 2.70 4.94
N ALA A 88 -18.32 2.17 3.73
CA ALA A 88 -17.53 1.02 3.27
C ALA A 88 -16.03 1.32 3.20
N PHE A 89 -15.64 2.51 2.71
CA PHE A 89 -14.25 2.93 2.69
C PHE A 89 -13.68 3.07 4.12
N SER A 90 -14.41 3.75 5.00
CA SER A 90 -13.99 3.98 6.38
C SER A 90 -13.88 2.67 7.16
N LEU A 91 -14.85 1.77 6.99
CA LEU A 91 -14.82 0.44 7.59
C LEU A 91 -13.66 -0.40 7.05
N GLY A 92 -13.42 -0.38 5.73
CA GLY A 92 -12.29 -1.08 5.13
C GLY A 92 -10.94 -0.57 5.63
N LEU A 93 -10.78 0.75 5.76
CA LEU A 93 -9.58 1.35 6.31
C LEU A 93 -9.41 1.04 7.80
N LEU A 94 -10.51 1.07 8.56
CA LEU A 94 -10.50 0.67 9.97
C LEU A 94 -10.03 -0.78 10.12
N LEU A 95 -10.58 -1.70 9.33
CA LEU A 95 -10.18 -3.10 9.35
C LEU A 95 -8.69 -3.27 9.06
N GLN A 96 -8.13 -2.51 8.10
CA GLN A 96 -6.68 -2.50 7.82
C GLN A 96 -5.85 -2.05 9.04
N VAL A 97 -6.29 -1.02 9.74
CA VAL A 97 -5.64 -0.57 10.98
C VAL A 97 -5.73 -1.64 12.08
N LEU A 98 -6.90 -2.29 12.23
CA LEU A 98 -7.09 -3.31 13.26
C LEU A 98 -6.16 -4.50 13.04
N VAL A 99 -6.05 -5.02 11.82
CA VAL A 99 -5.19 -6.20 11.55
C VAL A 99 -3.71 -5.92 11.75
N THR A 100 -3.27 -4.67 11.58
CA THR A 100 -1.84 -4.29 11.71
C THR A 100 -1.44 -3.81 13.11
N GLU A 101 -2.38 -3.39 13.96
CA GLU A 101 -2.07 -2.81 15.28
C GLU A 101 -2.44 -3.71 16.47
N ILE A 102 -3.50 -4.51 16.36
CA ILE A 102 -3.99 -5.36 17.45
C ILE A 102 -3.16 -6.64 17.53
N PRO A 103 -2.45 -6.93 18.65
CA PRO A 103 -1.57 -8.10 18.77
C PRO A 103 -2.21 -9.44 18.34
N PHE A 104 -3.46 -9.65 18.76
CA PHE A 104 -4.23 -10.85 18.42
C PHE A 104 -4.46 -10.99 16.91
N LEU A 105 -4.74 -9.87 16.23
CA LEU A 105 -4.96 -9.88 14.78
C LEU A 105 -3.64 -9.92 14.02
N THR A 106 -2.60 -9.24 14.51
CA THR A 106 -1.28 -9.27 13.86
C THR A 106 -0.69 -10.68 13.85
N GLU A 107 -0.92 -11.46 14.89
CA GLU A 107 -0.50 -12.87 14.94
C GLU A 107 -1.34 -13.74 13.98
N MET A 108 -2.67 -13.55 13.97
CA MET A 108 -3.58 -14.31 13.11
C MET A 108 -3.35 -14.06 11.61
N PHE A 109 -3.05 -12.81 11.23
CA PHE A 109 -2.84 -12.40 9.84
C PHE A 109 -1.36 -12.34 9.44
N GLU A 110 -0.45 -12.70 10.35
CA GLU A 110 1.01 -12.62 10.20
C GLU A 110 1.52 -11.24 9.76
N THR A 111 0.87 -10.18 10.24
CA THR A 111 1.26 -8.80 9.92
C THR A 111 2.16 -8.19 10.98
N SER A 112 2.96 -7.21 10.58
CA SER A 112 3.78 -6.39 11.46
C SER A 112 3.10 -5.06 11.80
N ARG A 113 3.40 -4.50 12.96
CA ARG A 113 3.03 -3.11 13.28
C ARG A 113 3.69 -2.14 12.32
N LEU A 114 2.98 -1.08 11.98
CA LEU A 114 3.45 -0.06 11.05
C LEU A 114 3.54 1.28 11.78
N THR A 115 4.63 2.00 11.57
CA THR A 115 4.74 3.37 12.07
C THR A 115 3.86 4.32 11.26
N LEU A 116 3.51 5.48 11.83
CA LEU A 116 2.71 6.51 11.15
C LEU A 116 3.35 7.00 9.84
N ARG A 117 4.69 7.01 9.76
CA ARG A 117 5.41 7.40 8.53
C ARG A 117 5.21 6.38 7.41
N GLU A 118 5.21 5.10 7.77
CA GLU A 118 5.03 4.00 6.83
C GLU A 118 3.60 3.98 6.32
N TRP A 119 2.62 4.17 7.21
CA TRP A 119 1.23 4.39 6.84
C TRP A 119 1.06 5.52 5.81
N ALA A 120 1.70 6.67 6.02
CA ALA A 120 1.63 7.78 5.07
C ALA A 120 2.19 7.40 3.68
N ASN A 121 3.34 6.72 3.65
CA ASN A 121 3.95 6.24 2.40
C ASN A 121 3.08 5.20 1.69
N LEU A 122 2.50 4.27 2.44
CA LEU A 122 1.62 3.22 1.93
C LEU A 122 0.33 3.81 1.34
N ILE A 123 -0.29 4.77 2.02
CA ILE A 123 -1.47 5.48 1.51
C ILE A 123 -1.14 6.18 0.19
N LEU A 124 -0.01 6.91 0.13
CA LEU A 124 0.42 7.61 -1.08
C LEU A 124 0.63 6.64 -2.24
N LEU A 125 1.30 5.51 -1.98
CA LEU A 125 1.52 4.46 -2.96
C LEU A 125 0.17 3.86 -3.41
N SER A 126 -0.74 3.57 -2.48
CA SER A 126 -2.08 3.02 -2.76
C SER A 126 -2.97 3.93 -3.60
N MET A 127 -2.68 5.23 -3.73
CA MET A 127 -3.46 6.15 -4.58
C MET A 127 -3.25 5.93 -6.09
N VAL A 128 -2.35 5.05 -6.52
CA VAL A 128 -2.08 4.80 -7.96
C VAL A 128 -3.33 4.53 -8.81
N PRO A 129 -4.32 3.72 -8.40
CA PRO A 129 -5.54 3.53 -9.19
C PRO A 129 -6.36 4.82 -9.31
N LEU A 130 -6.39 5.64 -8.26
CA LEU A 130 -7.07 6.93 -8.25
C LEU A 130 -6.43 7.88 -9.26
N LEU A 131 -5.10 8.00 -9.23
CA LEU A 131 -4.34 8.81 -10.18
C LEU A 131 -4.53 8.30 -11.62
N SER A 132 -4.51 6.98 -11.80
CA SER A 132 -4.72 6.35 -13.10
C SER A 132 -6.12 6.65 -13.66
N HIS A 133 -7.15 6.61 -12.82
CA HIS A 133 -8.51 6.97 -13.20
C HIS A 133 -8.60 8.43 -13.67
N GLU A 134 -7.98 9.36 -12.94
CA GLU A 134 -8.05 10.78 -13.30
C GLU A 134 -7.31 11.08 -14.61
N VAL A 135 -6.18 10.42 -14.87
CA VAL A 135 -5.48 10.52 -16.16
C VAL A 135 -6.36 10.03 -17.31
N ILE A 136 -7.10 8.93 -17.13
CA ILE A 136 -8.01 8.38 -18.15
C ILE A 136 -9.17 9.35 -18.42
N VAL A 137 -9.81 9.87 -17.38
CA VAL A 137 -10.94 10.81 -17.50
C VAL A 137 -10.50 12.10 -18.17
N LEU A 138 -9.33 12.64 -17.80
CA LEU A 138 -8.75 13.83 -18.44
C LEU A 138 -8.44 13.58 -19.91
N GLY A 139 -7.82 12.43 -20.24
CA GLY A 139 -7.56 12.03 -21.61
C GLY A 139 -8.84 11.95 -22.44
N LYS A 140 -9.86 11.25 -21.96
CA LYS A 140 -11.17 11.20 -22.63
C LYS A 140 -11.77 12.57 -22.86
N LYS A 141 -11.68 13.48 -21.88
CA LYS A 141 -12.22 14.84 -22.02
C LYS A 141 -11.49 15.66 -23.08
N ILE A 142 -10.18 15.42 -23.27
CA ILE A 142 -9.37 16.07 -24.31
C ILE A 142 -9.74 15.50 -25.70
N PHE A 143 -9.85 14.18 -25.83
CA PHE A 143 -10.13 13.52 -27.11
C PHE A 143 -11.60 13.58 -27.57
N ARG A 144 -12.56 13.66 -26.63
CA ARG A 144 -14.01 13.75 -26.93
C ARG A 144 -14.46 15.20 -27.25
N LYS A 145 -13.50 16.11 -27.45
CA LYS A 145 -13.71 17.52 -27.83
C LYS A 145 -13.59 17.74 -29.35
N GLN A 146 -13.89 16.71 -30.15
CA GLN A 146 -14.17 16.79 -31.59
C GLN A 146 -15.59 16.33 -31.85
#